data_AF-I2GJ57-F1
#
_entry.id   AF-I2GJ57-F1
#
_cell.length_a   1.000
_cell.length_b   1.000
_cell.length_c   1.000
_cell.angle_alpha   90.00
_cell.angle_beta   90.00
_cell.angle_gamma   90.00
#
_symmetry.space_group_name_H-M   'P 1'
#
loop_
_entity.id
_entity.type
_entity.pdbx_description
1 polymer ?
#
loop_
_entity_poly.entity_id
_entity_poly.type
_entity_poly.pdbx_seq_one_letter_code
_entity_poly.pdbx_strand_id
1 'polypeptide(L)'
;MAKELPLEQLIQQQGIRNYPGHYYVFSAGGTPGPTMVGDKYFYRRHVKVLEKLNLVGSGHDIYSWKHTGAVAFWNATKDIELIRTQARHSDIKQTIEYLRDLGVRLSDDDKIHKFPKF
;
A
#
# COMPACT_ATOMS: atom_id res chain seq x y z
N MET A 1 21.53 -7.61 15.68
CA MET A 1 20.95 -6.25 15.64
C MET A 1 19.65 -6.33 14.85
N ALA A 2 18.52 -5.91 15.42
CA ALA A 2 17.27 -5.87 14.65
C ALA A 2 17.44 -4.87 13.50
N LYS A 3 17.17 -5.30 12.27
CA LYS A 3 17.20 -4.40 11.11
C LYS A 3 16.09 -3.38 11.28
N GLU A 4 16.42 -2.09 11.32
CA GLU A 4 15.42 -1.04 11.38
C GLU A 4 14.45 -1.15 10.20
N LEU A 5 13.16 -0.95 10.48
CA LEU A 5 12.11 -1.04 9.47
C LEU A 5 12.26 0.10 8.45
N PRO A 6 11.96 -0.11 7.16
CA PRO A 6 12.12 0.92 6.13
C PRO A 6 11.41 2.25 6.44
N LEU A 7 10.25 2.21 7.09
CA LEU A 7 9.52 3.40 7.51
C LEU A 7 10.29 4.21 8.57
N GLU A 8 10.88 3.52 9.55
CA GLU A 8 11.65 4.18 10.61
C GLU A 8 12.87 4.90 10.02
N GLN A 9 13.56 4.26 9.07
CA GLN A 9 14.67 4.86 8.34
C GLN A 9 14.25 6.15 7.62
N LEU A 10 13.08 6.15 6.96
CA LEU A 10 12.54 7.35 6.31
C LEU A 10 12.20 8.45 7.30
N ILE A 11 11.60 8.11 8.45
CA ILE A 11 11.26 9.06 9.51
C ILE A 11 12.53 9.75 10.04
N GLN A 12 13.60 8.98 10.26
CA GLN A 12 14.89 9.50 10.70
C GLN A 12 15.55 10.37 9.64
N GLN A 13 15.65 9.89 8.38
CA GLN A 13 16.26 10.62 7.27
C GLN A 13 15.59 11.96 6.98
N GLN A 14 14.26 12.02 7.08
CA GLN A 14 13.49 13.26 6.86
C GLN A 14 13.40 14.14 8.11
N GLY A 15 13.97 13.69 9.24
CA GLY A 15 13.95 14.42 10.51
C GLY A 15 12.54 14.72 11.01
N ILE A 16 11.54 13.87 10.73
CA ILE A 16 10.12 14.16 10.99
C ILE A 16 9.86 14.47 12.48
N ARG A 17 10.56 13.78 13.38
CA ARG A 17 10.43 13.97 14.83
C ARG A 17 11.06 15.27 15.36
N ASN A 18 11.79 16.01 14.52
CA ASN A 18 12.38 17.30 14.88
C ASN A 18 11.38 18.45 14.73
N TYR A 19 10.22 18.21 14.09
CA TYR A 19 9.16 19.20 13.91
C TYR A 19 8.16 19.15 15.07
N PRO A 20 7.43 20.25 15.35
CA PRO A 20 6.35 20.24 16.33
C PRO A 20 5.32 19.15 16.05
N GLY A 21 4.95 18.38 17.08
CA GLY A 21 4.11 17.17 16.92
C GLY A 21 2.67 17.42 16.41
N HIS A 22 2.23 18.68 16.38
CA HIS A 22 0.93 19.08 15.81
C HIS A 22 1.03 19.52 14.34
N TYR A 23 2.22 19.47 13.74
CA TYR A 23 2.39 19.78 12.31
C TYR A 23 1.92 18.61 11.44
N TYR A 24 1.39 18.94 10.26
CA TYR A 24 1.13 17.94 9.23
C TYR A 24 2.46 17.43 8.70
N VAL A 25 2.60 16.10 8.54
CA VAL A 25 3.77 15.48 7.90
C VAL A 25 3.92 15.95 6.45
N PHE A 26 2.81 16.12 5.74
CA PHE A 26 2.75 16.64 4.39
C PHE A 26 2.14 18.04 4.39
N SER A 27 2.98 19.06 4.26
CA SER A 27 2.55 20.45 4.17
C SER A 27 2.80 21.05 2.78
N ALA A 28 2.21 22.22 2.52
CA ALA A 28 2.43 22.96 1.27
C ALA A 28 3.92 23.29 1.00
N GLY A 29 4.74 23.39 2.06
CA GLY A 29 6.18 23.68 1.96
C GLY A 29 7.05 22.49 1.55
N GLY A 30 6.48 21.29 1.37
CA GLY A 30 7.24 20.08 1.02
C GLY A 30 7.98 19.43 2.20
N THR A 31 7.90 20.03 3.38
CA THR A 31 8.37 19.50 4.69
C THR A 31 7.21 19.53 5.69
N PRO A 32 7.33 18.93 6.88
CA PRO A 32 6.28 19.05 7.89
C PRO A 32 6.00 20.52 8.28
N GLY A 33 4.73 20.87 8.43
CA GLY A 33 4.31 22.26 8.60
C GLY A 33 2.88 22.45 9.09
N PRO A 34 2.49 23.67 9.47
CA PRO A 34 1.16 23.96 10.03
C PRO A 34 0.04 23.95 8.98
N THR A 35 0.38 24.10 7.69
CA THR A 35 -0.61 24.20 6.61
C THR A 35 -0.68 22.90 5.80
N MET A 36 -1.83 22.24 5.86
CA MET A 36 -2.09 21.02 5.10
C MET A 36 -2.03 21.27 3.58
N VAL A 37 -1.67 20.23 2.83
CA VAL A 37 -1.79 20.25 1.37
C VAL A 37 -3.25 20.23 0.90
N GLY A 38 -3.51 20.80 -0.29
CA GLY A 38 -4.84 20.73 -0.90
C GLY A 38 -5.24 19.31 -1.32
N ASP A 39 -6.55 19.08 -1.45
CA ASP A 39 -7.18 17.81 -1.85
C ASP A 39 -6.54 17.15 -3.08
N LYS A 40 -6.26 17.94 -4.13
CA LYS A 40 -5.70 17.45 -5.40
C LYS A 40 -4.17 17.39 -5.41
N TYR A 41 -3.50 17.71 -4.30
CA TYR A 41 -2.04 17.84 -4.25
C TYR A 41 -1.31 16.56 -4.65
N PHE A 42 -1.73 15.42 -4.11
CA PHE A 42 -1.12 14.12 -4.40
C PHE A 42 -1.56 13.58 -5.76
N TYR A 43 -2.83 13.74 -6.12
CA TYR A 43 -3.35 13.35 -7.44
C TYR A 43 -2.57 14.02 -8.57
N ARG A 44 -2.41 15.36 -8.53
CA ARG A 44 -1.65 16.11 -9.55
C ARG A 44 -0.19 15.66 -9.66
N ARG A 45 0.42 15.24 -8.55
CA ARG A 45 1.79 14.69 -8.55
C ARG A 45 1.83 13.29 -9.15
N HIS A 46 0.85 12.46 -8.85
CA HIS A 46 0.72 11.13 -9.40
C HIS A 46 0.50 11.14 -10.92
N VAL A 47 -0.35 12.05 -11.43
CA VAL A 47 -0.55 12.23 -12.88
C VAL A 47 0.78 12.49 -13.61
N LYS A 48 1.67 13.32 -13.04
CA LYS A 48 3.02 13.56 -13.61
C LYS A 48 3.88 12.30 -13.67
N VAL A 49 3.68 11.34 -12.77
CA VAL A 49 4.36 10.05 -12.80
C VAL A 49 3.76 9.19 -13.91
N LEU A 50 2.43 9.15 -14.04
CA LEU A 50 1.76 8.41 -15.12
C LEU A 50 2.12 8.94 -16.51
N GLU A 51 2.21 10.27 -16.67
CA GLU A 51 2.70 10.92 -17.91
C GLU A 51 4.08 10.41 -18.30
N LYS A 52 5.03 10.41 -17.36
CA LYS A 52 6.40 9.92 -17.59
C LYS A 52 6.47 8.44 -17.95
N LEU A 53 5.49 7.65 -17.50
CA LEU A 53 5.43 6.22 -17.75
C LEU A 53 4.54 5.87 -18.96
N ASN A 54 3.96 6.85 -19.65
CA ASN A 54 2.97 6.65 -20.72
C ASN A 54 1.76 5.82 -20.27
N LEU A 55 1.32 6.01 -19.03
CA LEU A 55 0.17 5.32 -18.42
C LEU A 55 -1.06 6.23 -18.24
N VAL A 56 -1.05 7.44 -18.79
CA VAL A 56 -2.23 8.32 -18.73
C VAL A 56 -3.40 7.67 -19.47
N GLY A 57 -4.59 7.68 -18.85
CA GLY A 57 -5.79 7.07 -19.43
C GLY A 57 -5.90 5.54 -19.26
N SER A 58 -4.92 4.89 -18.63
CA SER A 58 -4.94 3.45 -18.33
C SER A 58 -5.92 3.02 -17.22
N GLY A 59 -6.59 3.98 -16.57
CA GLY A 59 -7.40 3.74 -15.38
C GLY A 59 -6.60 3.65 -14.08
N HIS A 60 -5.27 3.84 -14.11
CA HIS A 60 -4.46 3.94 -12.90
C HIS A 60 -4.59 5.30 -12.22
N ASP A 61 -4.63 5.26 -10.89
CA ASP A 61 -4.72 6.43 -10.02
C ASP A 61 -3.91 6.21 -8.73
N ILE A 62 -3.99 7.15 -7.80
CA ILE A 62 -3.26 7.04 -6.54
C ILE A 62 -3.69 5.82 -5.70
N TYR A 63 -4.94 5.37 -5.85
CA TYR A 63 -5.46 4.20 -5.13
C TYR A 63 -4.85 2.90 -5.65
N SER A 64 -4.35 2.89 -6.89
CA SER A 64 -3.63 1.75 -7.48
C SER A 64 -2.42 1.31 -6.64
N TRP A 65 -1.77 2.21 -5.89
CA TRP A 65 -0.68 1.84 -4.97
C TRP A 65 -1.15 0.96 -3.82
N LYS A 66 -2.40 1.14 -3.33
CA LYS A 66 -2.99 0.27 -2.31
C LYS A 66 -3.14 -1.15 -2.85
N HIS A 67 -3.62 -1.29 -4.09
CA HIS A 67 -3.77 -2.57 -4.76
C HIS A 67 -2.42 -3.28 -4.94
N THR A 68 -1.42 -2.58 -5.48
CA THR A 68 -0.06 -3.13 -5.62
C THR A 68 0.53 -3.57 -4.29
N GLY A 69 0.34 -2.76 -3.24
CA GLY A 69 0.77 -3.10 -1.88
C GLY A 69 0.09 -4.34 -1.32
N ALA A 70 -1.22 -4.51 -1.52
CA ALA A 70 -1.96 -5.68 -1.07
C ALA A 70 -1.49 -6.97 -1.78
N VAL A 71 -1.26 -6.92 -3.09
CA VAL A 71 -0.73 -8.07 -3.86
C VAL A 71 0.67 -8.44 -3.39
N ALA A 72 1.56 -7.45 -3.22
CA ALA A 72 2.91 -7.69 -2.70
C ALA A 72 2.87 -8.28 -1.28
N PHE A 73 2.00 -7.78 -0.41
CA PHE A 73 1.87 -8.27 0.95
C PHE A 73 1.32 -9.70 0.99
N TRP A 74 0.34 -10.03 0.13
CA TRP A 74 -0.15 -11.40 -0.02
C TRP A 74 0.97 -12.32 -0.52
N ASN A 75 1.73 -11.91 -1.52
CA ASN A 75 2.80 -12.74 -2.06
C ASN A 75 3.90 -13.03 -1.03
N ALA A 76 4.18 -12.09 -0.13
CA ALA A 76 5.17 -12.26 0.93
C ALA A 76 4.68 -13.16 2.08
N THR A 77 3.39 -13.14 2.42
CA THR A 77 2.88 -13.75 3.65
C THR A 77 1.95 -14.93 3.44
N LYS A 78 1.20 -14.94 2.34
CA LYS A 78 0.06 -15.84 2.09
C LYS A 78 -0.94 -15.89 3.25
N ASP A 79 -1.05 -14.78 3.99
CA ASP A 79 -1.90 -14.64 5.17
C ASP A 79 -3.04 -13.64 4.87
N ILE A 80 -4.26 -14.16 4.79
CA ILE A 80 -5.43 -13.37 4.45
C ILE A 80 -5.91 -12.46 5.59
N GLU A 81 -5.66 -12.82 6.86
CA GLU A 81 -6.06 -12.01 8.01
C GLU A 81 -5.16 -10.77 8.15
N LEU A 82 -3.88 -10.90 7.82
CA LEU A 82 -2.98 -9.74 7.71
C LEU A 82 -3.44 -8.78 6.61
N ILE A 83 -3.86 -9.29 5.45
CA ILE A 83 -4.45 -8.45 4.39
C ILE A 83 -5.74 -7.79 4.86
N ARG A 84 -6.65 -8.55 5.47
CA ARG A 84 -7.94 -8.05 5.97
C ARG A 84 -7.73 -6.89 6.95
N THR A 85 -6.81 -7.05 7.89
CA THR A 85 -6.44 -6.03 8.88
C THR A 85 -5.86 -4.78 8.21
N GLN A 86 -4.90 -4.95 7.30
CA GLN A 86 -4.27 -3.84 6.57
C GLN A 86 -5.29 -3.07 5.70
N ALA A 87 -6.19 -3.80 5.05
CA ALA A 87 -7.23 -3.22 4.19
C ALA A 87 -8.43 -2.66 4.99
N ARG A 88 -8.51 -2.97 6.29
CA ARG A 88 -9.63 -2.65 7.20
C ARG A 88 -10.97 -3.19 6.71
N HIS A 89 -10.97 -4.39 6.13
CA HIS A 89 -12.20 -5.06 5.74
C HIS A 89 -12.86 -5.72 6.96
N SER A 90 -14.18 -5.52 7.08
CA SER A 90 -14.95 -6.04 8.20
C SER A 90 -15.09 -7.56 8.16
N ASP A 91 -15.13 -8.13 6.94
CA ASP A 91 -15.33 -9.55 6.70
C ASP A 91 -14.24 -10.14 5.79
N ILE A 92 -13.95 -11.42 5.98
CA ILE A 92 -13.01 -12.18 5.16
C ILE A 92 -13.52 -12.32 3.72
N LYS A 93 -14.84 -12.46 3.50
CA LYS A 93 -15.42 -12.54 2.16
C LYS A 93 -15.06 -11.33 1.30
N GLN A 94 -15.16 -10.12 1.88
CA GLN A 94 -14.76 -8.88 1.20
C GLN A 94 -13.28 -8.91 0.80
N THR A 95 -12.42 -9.50 1.63
CA THR A 95 -10.99 -9.65 1.32
C THR A 95 -10.74 -10.67 0.21
N ILE A 96 -11.50 -11.76 0.18
CA ILE A 96 -11.43 -12.77 -0.88
C ILE A 96 -11.84 -12.15 -2.22
N GLU A 97 -12.96 -11.43 -2.26
CA GLU A 97 -13.45 -10.74 -3.47
C GLU A 97 -12.44 -9.69 -3.93
N TYR A 98 -11.97 -8.85 -3.01
CA TYR A 98 -10.93 -7.86 -3.29
C TYR A 98 -9.67 -8.46 -3.90
N LEU A 99 -9.11 -9.52 -3.30
CA LEU A 99 -7.91 -10.16 -3.82
C LEU A 99 -8.16 -10.83 -5.18
N ARG A 100 -9.32 -11.45 -5.38
CA ARG A 100 -9.72 -12.02 -6.67
C ARG A 100 -9.78 -10.96 -7.77
N ASP A 101 -10.35 -9.80 -7.50
CA ASP A 101 -10.43 -8.68 -8.45
C ASP A 101 -9.05 -8.13 -8.80
N LEU A 102 -8.06 -8.31 -7.91
CA LEU A 102 -6.65 -8.01 -8.15
C LEU A 102 -5.88 -9.15 -8.86
N GLY A 103 -6.58 -10.19 -9.30
CA GLY A 103 -5.98 -11.35 -9.98
C GLY A 103 -5.22 -12.30 -9.06
N VAL A 104 -5.37 -12.16 -7.74
CA VAL A 104 -4.74 -13.05 -6.76
C VAL A 104 -5.53 -14.35 -6.63
N ARG A 105 -4.84 -15.47 -6.81
CA ARG A 105 -5.37 -16.81 -6.54
C ARG A 105 -5.06 -17.21 -5.10
N LEU A 106 -6.11 -17.53 -4.34
CA LEU A 106 -6.00 -17.97 -2.95
C LEU A 106 -5.79 -19.48 -2.83
N SER A 107 -6.30 -20.26 -3.79
CA SER A 107 -5.97 -21.68 -3.90
C SER A 107 -4.57 -21.85 -4.46
N ASP A 108 -3.84 -22.77 -3.86
CA ASP A 108 -2.60 -23.29 -4.41
C ASP A 108 -2.96 -24.68 -4.96
N ASP A 109 -3.33 -24.73 -6.23
CA ASP A 109 -3.83 -25.94 -6.88
C ASP A 109 -2.78 -27.08 -6.81
N ASP A 110 -1.49 -26.74 -6.67
CA ASP A 110 -0.40 -27.69 -6.48
C ASP A 110 -0.47 -28.43 -5.13
N LYS A 111 -1.17 -27.87 -4.13
CA LYS A 111 -1.37 -28.54 -2.83
C LYS A 111 -2.31 -29.74 -2.94
N ILE A 112 -3.22 -29.75 -3.93
CA ILE A 112 -4.10 -30.90 -4.18
C ILE A 112 -3.27 -32.13 -4.51
N HIS A 113 -2.17 -31.96 -5.26
CA HIS A 113 -1.26 -33.05 -5.60
C HIS A 113 -0.44 -33.58 -4.41
N LYS A 114 -0.40 -32.84 -3.29
CA LYS A 114 0.27 -33.25 -2.04
C LYS A 114 -0.69 -33.90 -1.03
N PHE A 115 -1.96 -34.07 -1.38
CA PHE A 115 -2.92 -34.72 -0.48
C PHE A 115 -2.52 -36.19 -0.25
N PRO A 116 -2.47 -36.67 1.01
CA PRO A 116 -2.11 -38.05 1.30
C PRO A 116 -3.07 -39.03 0.60
N LYS A 117 -2.51 -40.06 -0.04
CA LYS A 117 -3.29 -41.20 -0.52
C LYS A 117 -3.34 -42.24 0.59
N PHE A 118 -4.54 -42.67 0.94
CA PHE A 118 -4.81 -43.77 1.87
C PHE A 118 -5.07 -45.05 1.10
#